data_AF-A0A371R236-F1
#
_entry.id   AF-A0A371R236-F1
#
_cell.length_a   1.000
_cell.length_b   1.000
_cell.length_c   1.000
_cell.angle_alpha   90.00
_cell.angle_beta   90.00
_cell.angle_gamma   90.00
#
_symmetry.space_group_name_H-M   'P 1'
#
loop_
_entity.id
_entity.type
_entity.pdbx_description
1 polymer ?
#
loop_
_entity_poly.entity_id
_entity_poly.type
_entity_poly.pdbx_seq_one_letter_code
_entity_poly.pdbx_strand_id
1 'polypeptide(L)'
;MHHKYVKVDDYTIRLPEGLRLIDLVPLDREESRGKKADYKVTFNSKCGEIIVLIEVTGVPEIRDIKKVEARGVVVKIIHHSGGVRTPVSQLARKYKIALLNCSSNNYIDLELVFINYFKELYNKCKYT
;
A
#
# COMPACT_ATOMS: atom_id res chain seq x y z
N MET A 1 5.27 14.16 19.24
CA MET A 1 5.63 12.99 18.40
C MET A 1 5.92 13.49 17.00
N HIS A 2 7.10 13.21 16.44
CA HIS A 2 7.42 13.57 15.06
C HIS A 2 6.93 12.47 14.12
N HIS A 3 5.92 12.77 13.30
CA HIS A 3 5.48 11.86 12.25
C HIS A 3 6.57 11.69 11.19
N LYS A 4 6.79 10.46 10.75
CA LYS A 4 7.70 10.16 9.63
C LYS A 4 6.89 10.10 8.34
N TYR A 5 7.45 10.67 7.28
CA TYR A 5 6.86 10.66 5.96
C TYR A 5 7.83 10.04 4.96
N VAL A 6 7.27 9.35 3.96
CA VAL A 6 8.01 8.86 2.79
C VAL A 6 7.43 9.51 1.55
N LYS A 7 8.30 10.04 0.70
CA LYS A 7 7.94 10.59 -0.62
C LYS A 7 8.15 9.51 -1.67
N VAL A 8 7.15 9.29 -2.51
CA VAL A 8 7.19 8.34 -3.63
C VAL A 8 6.64 9.08 -4.84
N ASP A 9 7.53 9.66 -5.64
CA ASP A 9 7.14 10.54 -6.74
C ASP A 9 6.23 11.70 -6.26
N ASP A 10 5.02 11.82 -6.80
CA ASP A 10 4.01 12.78 -6.38
C ASP A 10 3.21 12.34 -5.14
N TYR A 11 3.47 11.16 -4.60
CA TYR A 11 2.82 10.63 -3.41
C TYR A 11 3.56 10.92 -2.11
N THR A 12 2.78 11.16 -1.07
CA THR A 12 3.28 11.29 0.32
C THR A 12 2.61 10.25 1.19
N ILE A 13 3.42 9.40 1.83
CA ILE A 13 2.95 8.37 2.75
C ILE A 13 3.30 8.82 4.17
N ARG A 14 2.29 9.04 5.01
CA ARG A 14 2.50 9.19 6.45
C ARG A 14 2.64 7.81 7.08
N LEU A 15 3.72 7.63 7.81
CA LEU A 15 4.02 6.39 8.50
C LEU A 15 3.56 6.47 9.96
N PRO A 16 2.91 5.41 10.49
CA PRO A 16 2.84 5.20 11.92
C PRO A 16 4.24 4.99 12.51
N GLU A 17 4.36 5.24 13.81
CA GLU A 17 5.61 5.05 14.53
C GLU A 17 6.10 3.59 14.44
N GLY A 18 7.42 3.42 14.35
CA GLY A 18 8.05 2.08 14.31
C GLY A 18 8.17 1.46 12.92
N LEU A 19 7.51 2.00 11.89
CA LEU A 19 7.71 1.53 10.51
C LEU A 19 9.04 2.05 9.94
N ARG A 20 9.73 1.16 9.22
CA ARG A 20 10.96 1.48 8.51
C ARG A 20 10.82 1.08 7.05
N LEU A 21 11.13 1.99 6.13
CA LEU A 21 11.18 1.67 4.70
C LEU A 21 12.31 0.66 4.45
N ILE A 22 11.99 -0.45 3.79
CA ILE A 22 12.95 -1.47 3.36
C ILE A 22 13.26 -1.29 1.88
N ASP A 23 12.22 -1.16 1.06
CA ASP A 23 12.32 -1.22 -0.39
C ASP A 23 11.27 -0.33 -1.06
N LEU A 24 11.63 0.19 -2.23
CA LEU A 24 10.79 1.02 -3.08
C LEU A 24 11.13 0.71 -4.54
N VAL A 25 10.18 0.06 -5.21
CA VAL A 25 10.37 -0.46 -6.58
C VAL A 25 9.29 0.10 -7.49
N PRO A 26 9.66 0.83 -8.56
CA PRO A 26 8.76 1.15 -9.65
C PRO A 26 8.52 -0.08 -10.54
N LEU A 27 7.27 -0.33 -10.92
CA LEU A 27 6.87 -1.62 -11.51
C LEU A 27 6.69 -1.57 -13.03
N ASP A 28 6.37 -0.41 -13.61
CA ASP A 28 6.06 -0.28 -15.05
C ASP A 28 7.13 0.51 -15.81
N ARG A 29 8.41 0.19 -15.56
CA ARG A 29 9.54 0.96 -16.13
C ARG A 29 9.85 0.72 -17.61
N GLU A 30 9.15 -0.18 -18.29
CA GLU A 30 9.43 -0.45 -19.70
C GLU A 30 8.27 0.00 -20.60
N GLU A 31 8.59 0.91 -21.53
CA GLU A 31 7.93 1.15 -22.84
C GLU A 31 6.95 2.31 -23.07
N SER A 32 6.75 3.29 -22.19
CA SER A 32 5.92 4.45 -22.59
C SER A 32 6.40 5.79 -22.05
N ARG A 33 7.06 6.58 -22.92
CA ARG A 33 7.29 8.02 -22.67
C ARG A 33 5.96 8.66 -22.26
N GLY A 34 5.83 9.06 -20.99
CA GLY A 34 4.69 9.81 -20.47
C GLY A 34 3.66 9.04 -19.63
N LYS A 35 3.82 7.73 -19.38
CA LYS A 35 2.97 7.03 -18.38
C LYS A 35 3.60 7.11 -16.99
N LYS A 36 2.80 7.46 -15.99
CA LYS A 36 3.20 7.34 -14.57
C LYS A 36 3.30 5.86 -14.21
N ALA A 37 4.34 5.50 -13.47
CA ALA A 37 4.59 4.11 -13.07
C ALA A 37 3.85 3.78 -11.77
N ASP A 38 3.42 2.53 -11.61
CA ASP A 38 3.02 2.03 -10.31
C ASP A 38 4.24 1.79 -9.41
N TYR A 39 4.02 1.88 -8.10
CA TYR A 39 5.09 1.72 -7.11
C TYR A 39 4.73 0.65 -6.07
N LYS A 40 5.66 -0.29 -5.86
CA LYS A 40 5.62 -1.21 -4.72
C LYS A 40 6.55 -0.67 -3.63
N VAL A 41 5.99 -0.41 -2.45
CA VAL A 41 6.72 0.08 -1.29
C VAL A 41 6.63 -0.97 -0.19
N THR A 42 7.77 -1.37 0.36
CA THR A 42 7.84 -2.38 1.41
C THR A 42 8.41 -1.77 2.68
N PHE A 43 7.71 -1.99 3.79
CA PHE A 43 8.10 -1.53 5.11
C PHE A 43 8.31 -2.71 6.05
N ASN A 44 9.25 -2.55 6.98
CA ASN A 44 9.37 -3.44 8.13
C ASN A 44 8.62 -2.84 9.32
N SER A 45 8.02 -3.72 10.11
CA SER A 45 7.50 -3.43 11.44
C SER A 45 7.94 -4.52 12.40
N LYS A 46 7.76 -4.29 13.70
CA LYS A 46 8.00 -5.34 14.72
C LYS A 46 7.18 -6.61 14.49
N CYS A 47 6.04 -6.51 13.81
CA CYS A 47 5.15 -7.63 13.54
C CYS A 47 5.42 -8.32 12.20
N GLY A 48 6.34 -7.78 11.39
CA GLY A 48 6.66 -8.30 10.07
C GLY A 48 6.50 -7.27 8.96
N GLU A 49 6.61 -7.75 7.72
CA GLU A 49 6.63 -6.93 6.52
C GLU A 49 5.24 -6.43 6.12
N ILE A 50 5.22 -5.22 5.59
CA ILE A 50 4.04 -4.51 5.09
C ILE A 50 4.33 -4.13 3.65
N ILE A 51 3.40 -4.42 2.74
CA ILE A 51 3.48 -4.02 1.33
C ILE A 51 2.36 -3.06 1.00
N VAL A 52 2.73 -1.94 0.38
CA VAL A 52 1.83 -0.94 -0.18
C VAL A 52 2.11 -0.85 -1.68
N LEU A 53 1.12 -1.15 -2.50
CA LEU A 53 1.13 -0.87 -3.92
C LEU A 53 0.38 0.43 -4.18
N ILE A 54 1.03 1.35 -4.87
CA ILE A 54 0.45 2.60 -5.36
C ILE A 54 0.12 2.39 -6.84
N GLU A 55 -1.17 2.20 -7.12
CA GLU A 55 -1.73 2.11 -8.47
C GLU A 55 -2.04 3.53 -8.96
N VAL A 56 -1.21 4.02 -9.87
CA VAL A 56 -1.24 5.43 -10.30
C VAL A 56 -2.18 5.63 -11.48
N THR A 57 -2.43 4.59 -12.29
CA THR A 57 -3.41 4.65 -13.40
C THR A 57 -4.84 4.69 -12.90
N GLY A 58 -5.04 4.26 -11.65
CA GLY A 58 -6.25 4.44 -10.87
C GLY A 58 -7.16 3.21 -10.83
N VAL A 59 -6.99 2.23 -11.72
CA VAL A 59 -7.85 1.03 -11.74
C VAL A 59 -7.01 -0.21 -11.45
N PRO A 60 -7.13 -0.80 -10.24
CA PRO A 60 -6.40 -2.01 -9.92
C PRO A 60 -6.80 -3.18 -10.81
N GLU A 61 -5.81 -3.97 -11.23
CA GLU A 61 -5.98 -5.17 -12.01
C GLU A 61 -5.64 -6.45 -11.21
N ILE A 62 -5.94 -7.61 -11.78
CA ILE A 62 -5.61 -8.90 -11.15
C ILE A 62 -4.09 -9.07 -10.98
N ARG A 63 -3.28 -8.49 -11.87
CA ARG A 63 -1.82 -8.51 -11.74
C ARG A 63 -1.34 -7.79 -10.47
N ASP A 64 -2.05 -6.75 -10.05
CA ASP A 64 -1.69 -5.94 -8.89
C ASP A 64 -1.91 -6.69 -7.57
N ILE A 65 -2.94 -7.53 -7.53
CA ILE A 65 -3.14 -8.51 -6.46
C ILE A 65 -1.92 -9.41 -6.30
N LYS A 66 -1.41 -9.96 -7.42
CA LYS A 66 -0.25 -10.87 -7.40
C LYS A 66 1.03 -10.16 -6.95
N LYS A 67 1.21 -8.88 -7.29
CA LYS A 67 2.37 -8.07 -6.88
C LYS A 67 2.46 -7.91 -5.36
N VAL A 68 1.34 -7.96 -4.64
CA VAL A 68 1.27 -7.83 -3.17
C VAL A 68 0.98 -9.16 -2.45
N GLU A 69 0.66 -10.22 -3.20
CA GLU A 69 0.41 -11.57 -2.69
C GLU A 69 1.73 -12.25 -2.27
N ALA A 70 2.31 -11.79 -1.17
CA ALA A 70 3.51 -12.39 -0.58
C ALA A 70 3.16 -13.20 0.68
N ARG A 71 3.86 -14.34 0.88
CA ARG A 71 3.81 -15.12 2.13
C ARG A 71 4.63 -14.40 3.21
N GLY A 72 4.17 -14.42 4.46
CA GLY A 72 4.85 -13.76 5.59
C GLY A 72 4.60 -12.26 5.72
N VAL A 73 3.97 -11.62 4.73
CA VAL A 73 3.55 -10.20 4.79
C VAL A 73 2.27 -10.07 5.60
N VAL A 74 2.31 -9.20 6.61
CA VAL A 74 1.22 -9.02 7.59
C VAL A 74 0.18 -7.99 7.15
N VAL A 75 0.55 -7.05 6.28
CA VAL A 75 -0.36 -6.06 5.71
C VAL A 75 -0.10 -5.89 4.22
N LYS A 76 -1.18 -5.93 3.44
CA LYS A 76 -1.16 -5.75 2.00
C LYS A 76 -2.16 -4.68 1.64
N ILE A 77 -1.70 -3.63 0.99
CA ILE A 77 -2.52 -2.47 0.63
C ILE A 77 -2.35 -2.21 -0.87
N ILE A 78 -3.45 -1.92 -1.55
CA ILE A 78 -3.45 -1.35 -2.89
C ILE A 78 -4.18 -0.01 -2.80
N HIS A 79 -3.43 1.05 -3.04
CA HIS A 79 -3.94 2.41 -3.14
C HIS A 79 -4.27 2.73 -4.59
N HIS A 80 -5.48 3.21 -4.88
CA HIS A 80 -5.94 3.53 -6.23
C HIS A 80 -6.86 4.75 -6.25
N SER A 81 -7.11 5.35 -7.41
CA SER A 81 -7.95 6.56 -7.56
C SER A 81 -9.24 6.37 -8.37
N GLY A 82 -9.41 5.20 -9.00
CA GLY A 82 -10.53 4.85 -9.87
C GLY A 82 -11.38 3.71 -9.33
N GLY A 83 -12.18 3.10 -10.21
CA GLY A 83 -13.09 2.01 -9.83
C GLY A 83 -12.37 0.68 -9.57
N VAL A 84 -13.01 -0.20 -8.80
CA VAL A 84 -12.54 -1.59 -8.59
C VAL A 84 -13.53 -2.55 -9.25
N ARG A 85 -13.02 -3.42 -10.12
CA ARG A 85 -13.83 -4.46 -10.77
C ARG A 85 -14.14 -5.60 -9.80
N THR A 86 -15.31 -6.24 -9.93
CA THR A 86 -15.76 -7.33 -9.05
C THR A 86 -14.74 -8.47 -8.88
N PRO A 87 -14.06 -8.97 -9.93
CA PRO A 87 -13.05 -10.02 -9.75
C PRO A 87 -11.87 -9.58 -8.87
N VAL A 88 -11.46 -8.32 -8.99
CA VAL A 88 -10.36 -7.75 -8.21
C VAL A 88 -10.77 -7.60 -6.75
N SER A 89 -11.97 -7.11 -6.48
CA SER A 89 -12.47 -6.97 -5.10
C SER A 89 -12.65 -8.33 -4.40
N GLN A 90 -13.10 -9.36 -5.14
CA GLN A 90 -13.22 -10.72 -4.62
C GLN A 90 -11.85 -11.32 -4.28
N LEU A 91 -10.86 -11.16 -5.15
CA LEU A 91 -9.50 -11.64 -4.89
C LEU A 91 -8.83 -10.86 -3.75
N ALA A 92 -8.98 -9.55 -3.71
CA ALA A 92 -8.47 -8.73 -2.61
C ALA A 92 -9.01 -9.22 -1.26
N ARG A 93 -10.32 -9.52 -1.18
CA ARG A 93 -10.92 -10.10 0.02
C ARG A 93 -10.33 -11.47 0.37
N LYS A 94 -10.20 -12.37 -0.61
CA LYS A 94 -9.60 -13.70 -0.42
C LYS A 94 -8.19 -13.63 0.16
N TYR A 95 -7.40 -12.67 -0.31
CA TYR A 95 -6.00 -12.49 0.09
C TYR A 95 -5.79 -11.48 1.23
N LYS A 96 -6.88 -10.96 1.82
CA LYS A 96 -6.87 -9.95 2.90
C LYS A 96 -6.08 -8.69 2.53
N ILE A 97 -6.27 -8.22 1.30
CA ILE A 97 -5.68 -7.00 0.76
C ILE A 97 -6.66 -5.85 0.98
N ALA A 98 -6.20 -4.75 1.58
CA ALA A 98 -6.98 -3.53 1.71
C ALA A 98 -6.91 -2.73 0.40
N LEU A 99 -8.06 -2.53 -0.25
CA LEU A 99 -8.21 -1.63 -1.39
C LEU A 99 -8.60 -0.25 -0.87
N LEU A 100 -7.74 0.74 -1.10
CA LEU A 100 -7.92 2.10 -0.63
C LEU A 100 -8.15 3.03 -1.82
N ASN A 101 -9.39 3.49 -1.96
CA ASN A 101 -9.72 4.51 -2.95
C ASN A 101 -9.35 5.90 -2.41
N CYS A 102 -8.50 6.62 -3.11
CA CYS A 102 -8.18 8.01 -2.82
C CYS A 102 -8.37 8.85 -4.08
N SER A 103 -9.46 9.62 -4.09
CA SER A 103 -9.95 10.30 -5.29
C SER A 103 -9.17 11.55 -5.70
N SER A 104 -8.22 12.07 -4.91
CA SER A 104 -7.56 13.34 -5.32
C SER A 104 -6.22 13.77 -4.68
N ASN A 105 -5.72 13.17 -3.59
CA ASN A 105 -4.69 13.87 -2.79
C ASN A 105 -3.26 13.29 -2.82
N ASN A 106 -2.98 12.26 -3.62
CA ASN A 106 -1.67 11.57 -3.63
C ASN A 106 -1.10 11.35 -2.21
N TYR A 107 -1.97 11.08 -1.24
CA TYR A 107 -1.61 11.06 0.17
C TYR A 107 -2.16 9.79 0.80
N ILE A 108 -1.26 9.05 1.43
CA ILE A 108 -1.58 7.77 2.07
C ILE A 108 -1.28 7.90 3.56
N ASP A 109 -2.32 7.92 4.39
CA ASP A 109 -2.17 7.90 5.84
C ASP A 109 -2.17 6.46 6.35
N LEU A 110 -0.99 5.83 6.45
CA LEU A 110 -0.91 4.45 6.91
C LEU A 110 -1.33 4.31 8.38
N GLU A 111 -1.21 5.36 9.19
CA GLU A 111 -1.69 5.30 10.57
C GLU A 111 -3.21 5.14 10.62
N LEU A 112 -3.93 5.94 9.83
CA LEU A 112 -5.38 5.82 9.72
C LEU A 112 -5.81 4.49 9.10
N VAL A 113 -5.10 4.02 8.06
CA VAL A 113 -5.38 2.72 7.44
C VAL A 113 -5.24 1.59 8.45
N PHE A 114 -4.19 1.62 9.27
CA PHE A 114 -3.95 0.60 10.27
C PHE A 114 -5.05 0.62 11.34
N ILE A 115 -5.47 1.79 11.80
CA ILE A 115 -6.56 1.94 12.77
C ILE A 115 -7.88 1.39 12.22
N ASN A 116 -8.17 1.63 10.93
CA ASN A 116 -9.47 1.28 10.33
C ASN A 116 -9.55 -0.16 9.83
N TYR A 117 -8.47 -0.70 9.28
CA TYR A 117 -8.47 -1.99 8.58
C TYR A 117 -7.64 -3.07 9.29
N PHE A 118 -6.69 -2.67 10.14
CA PHE A 118 -5.73 -3.59 10.77
C PHE A 118 -5.57 -3.31 12.27
N LYS A 119 -6.66 -2.92 12.96
CA LYS A 119 -6.63 -2.40 14.34
C LYS A 119 -5.92 -3.33 15.33
N GLU A 120 -6.20 -4.63 15.25
CA GLU A 120 -5.57 -5.63 16.13
C GLU A 120 -4.06 -5.68 15.93
N LEU A 121 -3.62 -5.67 14.66
CA LEU A 121 -2.20 -5.62 14.32
C LEU A 121 -1.57 -4.30 14.78
N TYR A 122 -2.21 -3.16 14.52
CA TYR A 122 -1.73 -1.84 14.96
C TYR A 122 -1.50 -1.80 16.47
N ASN A 123 -2.46 -2.29 17.26
CA ASN A 123 -2.33 -2.35 18.72
C ASN A 123 -1.19 -3.29 19.16
N LYS A 124 -1.02 -4.42 18.48
CA LYS A 124 0.09 -5.36 18.76
C LYS A 124 1.45 -4.72 18.46
N CYS A 125 1.59 -4.00 17.35
CA CYS A 125 2.87 -3.46 16.90
C CYS A 125 3.27 -2.12 17.54
N LYS A 126 2.31 -1.38 18.12
CA LYS A 126 2.54 -0.04 18.71
C LYS A 126 3.08 -0.08 20.15
N TYR A 127 2.73 -1.10 20.95
CA TYR A 127 2.94 -1.10 22.40
C TYR A 127 3.90 -2.17 22.95
N THR A 128 4.64 -2.85 22.07
CA THR A 128 5.77 -3.74 22.44
C THR A 128 6.97 -3.37 21.62
#